data_AF-A0A537B2W7-F1
#
_entry.id   AF-A0A537B2W7-F1
#
_cell.length_a   1.000
_cell.length_b   1.000
_cell.length_c   1.000
_cell.angle_alpha   90.00
_cell.angle_beta   90.00
_cell.angle_gamma   90.00
#
_symmetry.space_group_name_H-M   'P 1'
#
loop_
_entity.id
_entity.type
_entity.pdbx_description
1 polymer ?
#
loop_
_entity_poly.entity_id
_entity_poly.type
_entity_poly.pdbx_seq_one_letter_code
_entity_poly.pdbx_strand_id
1 'polypeptide(L)'
;MAEILGGIGTSHVPTIGGAYDRNKQNDPDWAPLFSGYEPVKTWLAQRKPDVLVFFYNDHATTFFFDHYPTFALGVGAEYAIADEGLGPRAVPPLKGHAGLARHMADALVNDEFDISVFQDLPIDHGVQSPLTMFWPPSPGWPGKIVPIEINVLQHPIPTPARCWKLGQAVRRAVLSYPEDLKVVIVGTGGLSHQMNGERAGFNNEKWDRKFLDLIARDPKKLVAMRHADYIRLGGTE
;
A
#
# COMPACT_ATOMS: atom_id res chain seq x y z
N MET A 1 -0.23 8.31 -23.37
CA MET A 1 -1.23 8.32 -22.29
C MET A 1 -0.97 7.12 -21.43
N ALA A 2 -0.96 7.30 -20.11
CA ALA A 2 -0.59 6.23 -19.21
C ALA A 2 -1.64 5.10 -19.21
N GLU A 3 -1.17 3.88 -19.00
CA GLU A 3 -2.00 2.68 -18.88
C GLU A 3 -1.88 2.07 -17.49
N ILE A 4 -2.96 1.43 -17.03
CA ILE A 4 -2.94 0.63 -15.80
C ILE A 4 -2.85 -0.84 -16.20
N LEU A 5 -1.72 -1.48 -15.89
CA LEU A 5 -1.43 -2.87 -16.25
C LEU A 5 -2.17 -3.89 -15.37
N GLY A 6 -2.49 -3.52 -14.13
CA GLY A 6 -3.12 -4.41 -13.17
C GLY A 6 -3.05 -3.87 -11.74
N GLY A 7 -3.49 -4.71 -10.79
CA GLY A 7 -3.45 -4.42 -9.36
C GLY A 7 -2.82 -5.57 -8.57
N ILE A 8 -2.13 -5.24 -7.48
CA ILE A 8 -1.54 -6.18 -6.52
C ILE A 8 -2.12 -5.89 -5.13
N GLY A 9 -2.63 -6.92 -4.45
CA GLY A 9 -2.99 -6.87 -3.03
C GLY A 9 -1.99 -7.67 -2.20
N THR A 10 -1.49 -7.12 -1.09
CA THR A 10 -0.46 -7.76 -0.27
C THR A 10 -0.54 -7.37 1.20
N SER A 11 -0.17 -8.28 2.11
CA SER A 11 0.18 -7.88 3.47
C SER A 11 1.47 -7.04 3.47
N HIS A 12 1.66 -6.19 4.48
CA HIS A 12 2.87 -5.36 4.63
C HIS A 12 3.61 -5.54 5.96
N VAL A 13 3.22 -6.53 6.78
CA VAL A 13 3.76 -6.68 8.14
C VAL A 13 5.30 -6.59 8.16
N PRO A 14 5.89 -5.88 9.14
CA PRO A 14 7.32 -5.54 9.11
C PRO A 14 8.22 -6.78 9.19
N THR A 15 7.68 -7.90 9.68
CA THR A 15 8.38 -9.19 9.76
C THR A 15 8.74 -9.76 8.38
N ILE A 16 8.00 -9.42 7.31
CA ILE A 16 8.32 -9.84 5.93
C ILE A 16 9.62 -9.17 5.46
N GLY A 17 9.72 -7.85 5.58
CA GLY A 17 10.95 -7.11 5.29
C GLY A 17 12.12 -7.60 6.14
N GLY A 18 11.90 -7.80 7.44
CA GLY A 18 12.93 -8.33 8.35
C GLY A 18 13.40 -9.74 8.00
N ALA A 19 12.51 -10.62 7.52
CA ALA A 19 12.89 -11.95 7.05
C ALA A 19 13.72 -11.90 5.76
N TYR A 20 13.38 -10.99 4.85
CA TYR A 20 14.17 -10.77 3.63
C TYR A 20 15.59 -10.31 3.95
N ASP A 21 15.72 -9.31 4.83
CA ASP A 21 17.02 -8.73 5.19
C ASP A 21 17.94 -9.74 5.89
N ARG A 22 17.37 -10.69 6.64
CA ARG A 22 18.10 -11.77 7.31
C ARG A 22 18.34 -12.99 6.44
N ASN A 23 18.08 -12.90 5.13
CA ASN A 23 18.23 -13.99 4.17
C ASN A 23 17.43 -15.26 4.52
N LYS A 24 16.21 -15.10 5.08
CA LYS A 24 15.34 -16.23 5.49
C LYS A 24 14.50 -16.79 4.34
N GLN A 25 14.78 -16.47 3.08
CA GLN A 25 13.96 -16.91 1.95
C GLN A 25 13.88 -18.42 1.79
N ASN A 26 14.92 -19.15 2.26
CA ASN A 26 14.97 -20.61 2.24
C ASN A 26 14.69 -21.27 3.60
N ASP A 27 14.40 -20.47 4.64
CA ASP A 27 14.02 -20.96 5.97
C ASP A 27 12.63 -21.64 5.87
N PRO A 28 12.43 -22.89 6.36
CA PRO A 28 11.15 -23.61 6.21
C PRO A 28 9.92 -22.84 6.69
N ASP A 29 10.05 -22.00 7.72
CA ASP A 29 8.95 -21.20 8.26
C ASP A 29 8.54 -20.04 7.33
N TRP A 30 9.46 -19.62 6.45
CA TRP A 30 9.30 -18.44 5.59
C TRP A 30 9.22 -18.77 4.09
N ALA A 31 9.80 -19.88 3.66
CA ALA A 31 9.85 -20.29 2.27
C ALA A 31 8.47 -20.34 1.58
N PRO A 32 7.37 -20.77 2.24
CA PRO A 32 6.03 -20.73 1.64
C PRO A 32 5.56 -19.30 1.31
N LEU A 33 5.87 -18.34 2.18
CA LEU A 33 5.54 -16.93 1.96
C LEU A 33 6.27 -16.40 0.73
N PHE A 34 7.60 -16.54 0.70
CA PHE A 34 8.42 -16.03 -0.41
C PHE A 34 8.08 -16.69 -1.74
N SER A 35 7.81 -18.00 -1.75
CA SER A 35 7.35 -18.72 -2.94
C SER A 35 6.01 -18.19 -3.44
N GLY A 36 5.13 -17.76 -2.55
CA GLY A 36 3.85 -17.13 -2.90
C GLY A 36 4.00 -15.78 -3.63
N TYR A 37 5.11 -15.07 -3.45
CA TYR A 37 5.40 -13.80 -4.14
C TYR A 37 6.05 -13.98 -5.51
N GLU A 38 6.62 -15.15 -5.82
CA GLU A 38 7.35 -15.38 -7.07
C GLU A 38 6.53 -15.12 -8.34
N PRO A 39 5.21 -15.47 -8.41
CA PRO A 39 4.37 -15.11 -9.55
C PRO A 39 4.26 -13.59 -9.77
N VAL A 40 4.13 -12.82 -8.69
CA VAL A 40 4.04 -11.34 -8.75
C VAL A 40 5.38 -10.76 -9.20
N LYS A 41 6.49 -11.25 -8.63
CA LYS A 41 7.85 -10.84 -9.02
C LYS A 41 8.13 -11.11 -10.50
N THR A 42 7.77 -12.31 -10.96
CA THR A 42 7.89 -12.70 -12.37
C THR A 42 7.05 -11.79 -13.27
N TRP A 43 5.79 -11.55 -12.89
CA TRP A 43 4.89 -10.67 -13.64
C TRP A 43 5.42 -9.23 -13.72
N LEU A 44 5.91 -8.66 -12.62
CA LEU A 44 6.50 -7.31 -12.61
C LEU A 44 7.77 -7.24 -13.47
N ALA A 45 8.64 -8.25 -13.42
CA ALA A 45 9.85 -8.32 -14.25
C ALA A 45 9.53 -8.41 -15.75
N GLN A 46 8.45 -9.09 -16.13
CA GLN A 46 7.98 -9.19 -17.51
C GLN A 46 7.29 -7.91 -17.99
N ARG A 47 6.42 -7.35 -17.15
CA ARG A 47 5.60 -6.18 -17.49
C ARG A 47 6.36 -4.87 -17.43
N LYS A 48 7.38 -4.78 -16.57
CA LYS A 48 8.25 -3.61 -16.37
C LYS A 48 7.46 -2.32 -16.18
N PRO A 49 6.63 -2.19 -15.13
CA PRO A 49 5.94 -0.95 -14.87
C PRO A 49 6.91 0.16 -14.49
N ASP A 50 6.63 1.38 -14.96
CA ASP A 50 7.42 2.58 -14.65
C ASP A 50 7.10 3.11 -13.26
N VAL A 51 5.85 2.95 -12.81
CA VAL A 51 5.35 3.48 -11.54
C VAL A 51 4.44 2.47 -10.83
N LEU A 52 4.65 2.33 -9.52
CA LEU A 52 3.69 1.70 -8.61
C LEU A 52 2.96 2.78 -7.80
N VAL A 53 1.63 2.86 -7.94
CA VAL A 53 0.80 3.70 -7.06
C VAL A 53 0.45 2.85 -5.83
N PHE A 54 0.98 3.21 -4.67
CA PHE A 54 0.86 2.45 -3.43
C PHE A 54 -0.21 3.04 -2.51
N PHE A 55 -1.29 2.32 -2.27
CA PHE A 55 -2.20 2.58 -1.17
C PHE A 55 -1.72 1.82 0.07
N TYR A 56 -1.43 2.55 1.14
CA TYR A 56 -0.95 2.03 2.42
C TYR A 56 -1.48 2.90 3.57
N ASN A 57 -1.25 2.52 4.82
CA ASN A 57 -1.39 3.38 5.99
C ASN A 57 -0.02 3.60 6.65
N ASP A 58 0.20 4.80 7.19
CA ASP A 58 1.35 5.06 8.06
C ASP A 58 1.04 4.59 9.48
N HIS A 59 2.03 3.94 10.10
CA HIS A 59 1.90 3.29 11.40
C HIS A 59 2.28 4.23 12.54
N ALA A 60 1.77 5.47 12.48
CA ALA A 60 2.11 6.57 13.39
C ALA A 60 3.63 6.83 13.49
N THR A 61 4.32 6.73 12.35
CA THR A 61 5.77 6.92 12.23
C THR A 61 6.05 8.27 11.60
N THR A 62 5.47 8.51 10.43
CA THR A 62 5.67 9.74 9.66
C THR A 62 4.57 10.75 9.94
N PHE A 63 3.34 10.24 10.00
CA PHE A 63 2.15 11.03 10.35
C PHE A 63 1.79 10.69 11.78
N PHE A 64 1.99 11.63 12.69
CA PHE A 64 1.59 11.45 14.09
C PHE A 64 0.23 12.09 14.36
N PHE A 65 -0.35 11.82 15.53
CA PHE A 65 -1.74 12.21 15.83
C PHE A 65 -1.96 13.72 16.00
N ASP A 66 -0.91 14.52 16.01
CA ASP A 66 -0.98 15.98 15.92
C ASP A 66 -1.25 16.46 14.49
N HIS A 67 -0.96 15.64 13.47
CA HIS A 67 -1.31 15.88 12.08
C HIS A 67 -1.52 14.56 11.33
N TYR A 68 -2.73 14.00 11.42
CA TYR A 68 -3.08 12.70 10.85
C TYR A 68 -4.18 12.85 9.76
N PRO A 69 -3.80 12.92 8.47
CA PRO A 69 -4.74 13.18 7.37
C PRO A 69 -5.64 11.97 7.07
N THR A 70 -6.83 12.20 6.50
CA THR A 70 -7.68 11.06 6.03
C THR A 70 -7.07 10.36 4.82
N PHE A 71 -6.56 11.14 3.88
CA PHE A 71 -5.83 10.70 2.70
C PHE A 71 -4.65 11.64 2.47
N ALA A 72 -3.44 11.10 2.31
CA ALA A 72 -2.26 11.89 1.96
C ALA A 72 -1.57 11.36 0.70
N LEU A 73 -1.34 12.23 -0.28
CA LEU A 73 -0.64 11.88 -1.52
C LEU A 73 0.81 12.39 -1.49
N GLY A 74 1.77 11.47 -1.64
CA GLY A 74 3.17 11.82 -1.76
C GLY A 74 3.46 12.42 -3.14
N VAL A 75 3.97 13.66 -3.15
CA VAL A 75 4.31 14.41 -4.37
C VAL A 75 5.82 14.65 -4.55
N GLY A 76 6.63 14.09 -3.64
CA GLY A 76 8.10 14.17 -3.67
C GLY A 76 8.73 13.38 -4.83
N ALA A 77 9.94 13.78 -5.21
CA ALA A 77 10.76 13.07 -6.19
C ALA A 77 11.56 11.89 -5.59
N GLU A 78 11.69 11.86 -4.26
CA GLU A 78 12.35 10.83 -3.49
C GLU A 78 11.76 10.78 -2.08
N TYR A 79 11.79 9.60 -1.46
CA TYR A 79 11.40 9.38 -0.08
C TYR A 79 12.49 8.59 0.66
N ALA A 80 12.91 9.09 1.82
CA ALA A 80 13.78 8.36 2.73
C ALA A 80 13.03 7.18 3.35
N ILE A 81 13.77 6.20 3.86
CA ILE A 81 13.21 5.11 4.66
C ILE A 81 13.04 5.60 6.09
N ALA A 82 11.85 5.40 6.68
CA ALA A 82 11.58 5.82 8.04
C ALA A 82 12.40 5.01 9.06
N ASP A 83 12.75 5.68 10.16
CA ASP A 83 13.24 5.01 11.35
C ASP A 83 12.04 4.64 12.23
N GLU A 84 11.80 3.35 12.36
CA GLU A 84 10.67 2.80 13.12
C GLU A 84 11.10 2.34 14.53
N GLY A 85 12.20 2.90 15.05
CA GLY A 85 12.76 2.64 16.38
C GLY A 85 13.97 1.70 16.40
N LEU A 86 14.37 1.14 15.25
CA LEU A 86 15.53 0.26 15.10
C LEU A 86 16.60 0.83 14.15
N GLY A 87 16.49 2.11 13.80
CA GLY A 87 17.20 2.69 12.67
C GLY A 87 16.45 2.45 11.36
N PRO A 88 16.72 3.26 10.32
CA PRO A 88 16.12 3.06 9.01
C PRO A 88 16.61 1.74 8.40
N ARG A 89 15.69 1.01 7.76
CA ARG A 89 16.01 -0.24 7.05
C ARG A 89 17.06 0.02 5.97
N ALA A 90 18.04 -0.88 5.83
CA ALA A 90 19.17 -0.74 4.91
C ALA A 90 18.81 -1.06 3.44
N VAL A 91 17.83 -0.35 2.89
CA VAL A 91 17.43 -0.38 1.47
C VAL A 91 17.55 1.02 0.87
N PRO A 92 17.71 1.17 -0.47
CA PRO A 92 17.85 2.49 -1.07
C PRO A 92 16.59 3.36 -0.89
N PRO A 93 16.72 4.70 -0.92
CA PRO A 93 15.59 5.61 -0.96
C PRO A 93 14.64 5.29 -2.12
N LEU A 94 13.35 5.53 -1.89
CA LEU A 94 12.30 5.27 -2.88
C LEU A 94 12.24 6.44 -3.85
N LYS A 95 12.29 6.19 -5.16
CA LYS A 95 12.15 7.26 -6.16
C LYS A 95 10.67 7.55 -6.40
N GLY A 96 10.29 8.82 -6.29
CA GLY A 96 8.94 9.29 -6.58
C GLY A 96 8.74 9.68 -8.04
N HIS A 97 7.50 9.63 -8.52
CA HIS A 97 7.12 10.19 -9.82
C HIS A 97 6.40 11.54 -9.68
N ALA A 98 7.15 12.62 -9.42
CA ALA A 98 6.59 13.95 -9.13
C ALA A 98 5.59 14.49 -10.18
N GLY A 99 5.82 14.25 -11.48
CA GLY A 99 4.91 14.68 -12.56
C GLY A 99 3.52 14.05 -12.44
N LEU A 100 3.46 12.71 -12.50
CA LEU A 100 2.25 11.94 -12.23
C LEU A 100 1.60 12.27 -10.88
N ALA A 101 2.38 12.39 -9.80
CA ALA A 101 1.83 12.69 -8.48
C ALA A 101 1.14 14.07 -8.42
N ARG A 102 1.74 15.11 -9.00
CA ARG A 102 1.11 16.44 -9.10
C ARG A 102 -0.16 16.40 -9.96
N HIS A 103 -0.11 15.72 -11.10
CA HIS A 103 -1.29 15.52 -11.95
C HIS A 103 -2.42 14.80 -11.21
N MET A 104 -2.08 13.77 -10.42
CA MET A 104 -3.05 13.07 -9.57
C MET A 104 -3.60 13.97 -8.49
N ALA A 105 -2.78 14.81 -7.85
CA ALA A 105 -3.25 15.76 -6.84
C ALA A 105 -4.29 16.72 -7.42
N ASP A 106 -3.98 17.34 -8.56
CA ASP A 106 -4.88 18.27 -9.27
C ASP A 106 -6.18 17.56 -9.68
N ALA A 107 -6.08 16.34 -10.22
CA ALA A 107 -7.26 15.57 -10.64
C ALA A 107 -8.14 15.16 -9.45
N LEU A 108 -7.56 14.76 -8.32
CA LEU A 108 -8.30 14.36 -7.13
C LEU A 108 -9.05 15.53 -6.48
N VAL A 109 -8.42 16.70 -6.41
CA VAL A 109 -9.08 17.93 -5.93
C VAL A 109 -10.26 18.31 -6.84
N ASN A 110 -10.08 18.23 -8.17
CA ASN A 110 -11.16 18.48 -9.12
C ASN A 110 -12.29 17.43 -9.09
N ASP A 111 -12.01 16.23 -8.57
CA ASP A 111 -12.99 15.16 -8.30
C ASP A 111 -13.61 15.27 -6.88
N GLU A 112 -13.45 16.42 -6.20
CA GLU A 112 -13.99 16.73 -4.88
C GLU A 112 -13.49 15.78 -3.75
N PHE A 113 -12.20 15.44 -3.80
CA PHE A 113 -11.49 14.85 -2.68
C PHE A 113 -10.63 15.87 -1.96
N ASP A 114 -10.88 16.03 -0.66
CA ASP A 114 -10.01 16.77 0.26
C ASP A 114 -8.77 15.91 0.59
N ILE A 115 -7.77 15.97 -0.28
CA ILE A 115 -6.50 15.27 -0.07
C ILE A 115 -5.49 16.20 0.62
N SER A 116 -4.69 15.64 1.52
CA SER A 116 -3.42 16.24 1.91
C SER A 116 -2.35 15.86 0.88
N VAL A 117 -1.36 16.72 0.69
CA VAL A 117 -0.15 16.39 -0.07
C VAL A 117 1.05 16.42 0.87
N PHE A 118 2.02 15.55 0.64
CA PHE A 118 3.25 15.54 1.42
C PHE A 118 4.49 15.32 0.56
N GLN A 119 5.62 15.81 1.05
CA GLN A 119 6.96 15.69 0.47
C GLN A 119 7.98 15.75 1.61
N ASP A 120 9.20 15.29 1.34
CA ASP A 120 10.32 15.34 2.30
C ASP A 120 10.03 14.63 3.63
N LEU A 121 9.04 13.74 3.62
CA LEU A 121 8.69 12.85 4.72
C LEU A 121 9.12 11.41 4.40
N PRO A 122 9.66 10.67 5.38
CA PRO A 122 10.08 9.29 5.16
C PRO A 122 8.88 8.35 4.97
N ILE A 123 9.13 7.13 4.51
CA ILE A 123 8.11 6.10 4.29
C ILE A 123 8.44 4.87 5.15
N ASP A 124 7.42 4.37 5.85
CA ASP A 124 7.51 3.23 6.77
C ASP A 124 7.30 1.87 6.08
N HIS A 125 7.25 0.81 6.90
CA HIS A 125 7.05 -0.57 6.47
C HIS A 125 5.81 -0.84 5.64
N GLY A 126 4.77 0.01 5.70
CA GLY A 126 3.56 -0.17 4.92
C GLY A 126 3.80 -0.18 3.40
N VAL A 127 4.89 0.45 2.95
CA VAL A 127 5.39 0.36 1.57
C VAL A 127 6.67 -0.47 1.49
N GLN A 128 7.69 -0.20 2.31
CA GLN A 128 9.02 -0.80 2.08
C GLN A 128 9.04 -2.32 2.27
N SER A 129 8.21 -2.87 3.17
CA SER A 129 8.25 -4.28 3.54
C SER A 129 7.85 -5.17 2.36
N PRO A 130 6.66 -4.97 1.74
CA PRO A 130 6.29 -5.73 0.55
C PRO A 130 7.09 -5.35 -0.70
N LEU A 131 7.66 -4.14 -0.79
CA LEU A 131 8.38 -3.72 -1.99
C LEU A 131 9.57 -4.64 -2.31
N THR A 132 10.28 -5.14 -1.29
CA THR A 132 11.36 -6.13 -1.49
C THR A 132 10.89 -7.50 -1.97
N MET A 133 9.59 -7.80 -1.89
CA MET A 133 9.00 -9.00 -2.49
C MET A 133 8.72 -8.81 -3.98
N PHE A 134 8.52 -7.57 -4.40
CA PHE A 134 8.13 -7.19 -5.75
C PHE A 134 9.33 -6.87 -6.64
N TRP A 135 10.27 -6.10 -6.09
CA TRP A 135 11.43 -5.58 -6.80
C TRP A 135 12.72 -5.83 -6.01
N PRO A 136 13.82 -6.19 -6.71
CA PRO A 136 15.13 -6.22 -6.08
C PRO A 136 15.56 -4.79 -5.73
N PRO A 137 16.06 -4.53 -4.51
CA PRO A 137 16.51 -3.20 -4.10
C PRO A 137 17.88 -2.81 -4.69
N SER A 138 18.64 -3.72 -5.30
CA SER A 138 20.01 -3.47 -5.79
C SER A 138 20.12 -3.62 -7.30
N PRO A 139 20.84 -2.72 -8.02
CA PRO A 139 21.59 -1.54 -7.52
C PRO A 139 20.70 -0.33 -7.13
N GLY A 140 19.39 -0.45 -7.30
CA GLY A 140 18.36 0.50 -6.95
C GLY A 140 17.00 -0.08 -7.35
N TRP A 141 15.91 0.58 -6.98
CA TRP A 141 14.58 0.12 -7.36
C TRP A 141 14.34 0.23 -8.88
N PRO A 142 13.75 -0.78 -9.54
CA PRO A 142 13.53 -0.80 -11.00
C PRO A 142 12.60 0.30 -11.54
N GLY A 143 11.78 0.91 -10.69
CA GLY A 143 10.82 1.94 -11.08
C GLY A 143 10.56 2.93 -9.95
N LYS A 144 9.56 3.77 -10.14
CA LYS A 144 9.17 4.82 -9.20
C LYS A 144 7.92 4.42 -8.42
N ILE A 145 7.63 5.15 -7.35
CA ILE A 145 6.40 5.02 -6.58
C ILE A 145 5.61 6.34 -6.54
N VAL A 146 4.32 6.23 -6.28
CA VAL A 146 3.46 7.33 -5.83
C VAL A 146 2.68 6.81 -4.61
N PRO A 147 3.09 7.16 -3.38
CA PRO A 147 2.44 6.68 -2.18
C PRO A 147 1.17 7.49 -1.88
N ILE A 148 0.11 6.79 -1.49
CA ILE A 148 -1.16 7.31 -0.99
C ILE A 148 -1.37 6.69 0.39
N GLU A 149 -1.12 7.50 1.42
CA GLU A 149 -1.42 7.17 2.80
C GLU A 149 -2.94 7.29 3.02
N ILE A 150 -3.49 6.35 3.80
CA ILE A 150 -4.88 6.33 4.22
C ILE A 150 -4.91 6.11 5.74
N ASN A 151 -5.46 7.07 6.49
CA ASN A 151 -5.71 6.87 7.92
C ASN A 151 -6.70 5.72 8.12
N VAL A 152 -6.21 4.66 8.76
CA VAL A 152 -7.01 3.54 9.24
C VAL A 152 -6.84 3.30 10.75
N LEU A 153 -6.03 4.11 11.43
CA LEU A 153 -5.72 3.97 12.86
C LEU A 153 -6.59 4.87 13.75
N GLN A 154 -6.71 6.16 13.42
CA GLN A 154 -7.36 7.14 14.29
C GLN A 154 -8.77 7.47 13.77
N HIS A 155 -9.78 6.98 14.48
CA HIS A 155 -11.16 7.33 14.19
C HIS A 155 -11.43 8.85 14.33
N PRO A 156 -12.20 9.46 13.42
CA PRO A 156 -12.92 8.85 12.29
C PRO A 156 -12.03 8.52 11.08
N ILE A 157 -12.22 7.31 10.52
CA ILE A 157 -11.51 6.80 9.34
C ILE A 157 -12.44 6.79 8.10
N PRO A 158 -11.92 6.81 6.85
CA PRO A 158 -12.77 6.83 5.67
C PRO A 158 -13.61 5.55 5.56
N THR A 159 -14.83 5.67 5.05
CA THR A 159 -15.70 4.51 4.81
C THR A 159 -15.16 3.66 3.65
N PRO A 160 -15.49 2.35 3.59
CA PRO A 160 -15.17 1.52 2.42
C PRO A 160 -15.68 2.12 1.10
N ALA A 161 -16.83 2.79 1.14
CA ALA A 161 -17.37 3.53 0.01
C ALA A 161 -16.54 4.76 -0.40
N ARG A 162 -15.95 5.49 0.55
CA ARG A 162 -15.06 6.61 0.23
C ARG A 162 -13.74 6.09 -0.37
N CYS A 163 -13.16 5.01 0.16
CA CYS A 163 -11.97 4.38 -0.42
C CYS A 163 -12.23 3.84 -1.84
N TRP A 164 -13.40 3.23 -2.09
CA TRP A 164 -13.79 2.78 -3.43
C TRP A 164 -13.89 3.94 -4.42
N LYS A 165 -14.53 5.05 -4.03
CA LYS A 165 -14.62 6.25 -4.86
C LYS A 165 -13.24 6.87 -5.11
N LEU A 166 -12.34 6.86 -4.12
CA LEU A 166 -10.96 7.32 -4.29
C LEU A 166 -10.25 6.49 -5.36
N GLY A 167 -10.36 5.15 -5.32
CA GLY A 167 -9.80 4.27 -6.35
C GLY A 167 -10.33 4.57 -7.76
N GLN A 168 -11.62 4.92 -7.89
CA GLN A 168 -12.20 5.34 -9.17
C GLN A 168 -11.63 6.68 -9.66
N ALA A 169 -11.41 7.64 -8.76
CA ALA A 169 -10.81 8.94 -9.08
C ALA A 169 -9.33 8.78 -9.46
N VAL A 170 -8.55 8.02 -8.69
CA VAL A 170 -7.16 7.67 -9.02
C VAL A 170 -7.05 6.99 -10.38
N ARG A 171 -7.98 6.06 -10.72
CA ARG A 171 -8.01 5.45 -12.05
C ARG A 171 -8.17 6.50 -13.16
N ARG A 172 -9.10 7.44 -13.02
CA ARG A 172 -9.29 8.51 -14.01
C ARG A 172 -8.06 9.40 -14.12
N ALA A 173 -7.49 9.79 -12.99
CA ALA A 173 -6.29 10.62 -12.92
C ALA A 173 -5.09 9.96 -13.62
N VAL A 174 -4.83 8.68 -13.36
CA VAL A 174 -3.74 7.96 -14.03
C VAL A 174 -3.98 7.89 -15.54
N LEU A 175 -5.18 7.49 -15.98
CA LEU A 175 -5.47 7.33 -17.41
C LEU A 175 -5.47 8.65 -18.21
N SER A 176 -5.63 9.79 -17.53
CA SER A 176 -5.53 11.11 -18.16
C SER A 176 -4.12 11.69 -18.17
N TYR A 177 -3.13 11.02 -17.57
CA TYR A 177 -1.74 11.48 -17.62
C TYR A 177 -1.19 11.37 -19.05
N PRO A 178 -0.60 12.44 -19.61
CA PRO A 178 -0.33 12.52 -21.05
C PRO A 178 0.81 11.60 -21.52
N GLU A 179 1.82 11.35 -20.68
CA GLU A 179 2.96 10.51 -21.03
C GLU A 179 2.56 9.02 -21.15
N ASP A 180 3.35 8.25 -21.89
CA ASP A 180 3.18 6.80 -22.00
C ASP A 180 3.87 6.12 -20.81
N LEU A 181 3.11 5.92 -19.72
CA LEU A 181 3.57 5.25 -18.51
C LEU A 181 2.81 3.95 -18.25
N LYS A 182 3.53 2.92 -17.85
CA LYS A 182 2.98 1.68 -17.33
C LYS A 182 2.82 1.75 -15.82
N VAL A 183 1.58 1.82 -15.37
CA VAL A 183 1.24 1.96 -13.95
C VAL A 183 0.68 0.67 -13.40
N VAL A 184 1.12 0.28 -12.21
CA VAL A 184 0.50 -0.80 -11.41
C VAL A 184 -0.02 -0.21 -10.12
N ILE A 185 -1.23 -0.61 -9.73
CA ILE A 185 -1.83 -0.21 -8.47
C ILE A 185 -1.50 -1.25 -7.40
N VAL A 186 -1.06 -0.81 -6.23
CA VAL A 186 -0.74 -1.70 -5.10
C VAL A 186 -1.59 -1.29 -3.91
N GLY A 187 -2.32 -2.23 -3.32
CA GLY A 187 -2.99 -2.05 -2.03
C GLY A 187 -2.32 -2.93 -0.99
N THR A 188 -1.81 -2.34 0.09
CA THR A 188 -1.10 -3.05 1.14
C THR A 188 -1.91 -3.12 2.44
N GLY A 189 -1.56 -4.08 3.31
CA GLY A 189 -2.18 -4.28 4.62
C GLY A 189 -3.07 -5.51 4.72
N GLY A 190 -3.50 -5.82 5.94
CA GLY A 190 -4.35 -6.98 6.25
C GLY A 190 -3.62 -8.33 6.22
N LEU A 191 -4.32 -9.47 6.18
CA LEU A 191 -5.78 -9.62 6.23
C LEU A 191 -6.27 -9.64 7.69
N SER A 192 -6.87 -10.72 8.18
CA SER A 192 -7.33 -10.77 9.56
C SER A 192 -6.17 -10.82 10.56
N HIS A 193 -6.15 -9.84 11.47
CA HIS A 193 -5.23 -9.77 12.59
C HIS A 193 -5.78 -8.81 13.65
N GLN A 194 -5.37 -8.98 14.91
CA GLN A 194 -5.59 -7.97 15.95
C GLN A 194 -4.34 -7.84 16.83
N MET A 195 -3.81 -6.63 16.96
CA MET A 195 -2.53 -6.39 17.65
C MET A 195 -2.68 -5.95 19.10
N ASN A 196 -3.87 -5.47 19.50
CA ASN A 196 -4.10 -4.80 20.77
C ASN A 196 -5.23 -5.42 21.60
N GLY A 197 -5.21 -5.12 22.90
CA GLY A 197 -6.23 -5.53 23.86
C GLY A 197 -6.29 -7.05 24.15
N GLU A 198 -7.31 -7.47 24.88
CA GLU A 198 -7.51 -8.87 25.31
C GLU A 198 -7.79 -9.82 24.13
N ARG A 199 -8.10 -9.28 22.95
CA ARG A 199 -8.36 -10.04 21.71
C ARG A 199 -7.15 -10.07 20.78
N ALA A 200 -5.97 -9.62 21.22
CA ALA A 200 -4.73 -9.72 20.46
C ALA A 200 -4.44 -11.17 20.04
N GLY A 201 -3.96 -11.35 18.80
CA GLY A 201 -3.76 -12.66 18.16
C GLY A 201 -5.01 -13.24 17.49
N PHE A 202 -6.09 -12.46 17.36
CA PHE A 202 -7.27 -12.87 16.60
C PHE A 202 -6.98 -12.97 15.11
N ASN A 203 -7.36 -14.09 14.51
CA ASN A 203 -7.35 -14.33 13.07
C ASN A 203 -8.66 -15.05 12.65
N ASN A 204 -9.03 -14.90 11.39
CA ASN A 204 -10.24 -15.47 10.81
C ASN A 204 -10.06 -15.81 9.32
N GLU A 205 -9.39 -16.93 9.07
CA GLU A 205 -9.10 -17.41 7.71
C GLU A 205 -10.38 -17.59 6.85
N LYS A 206 -11.51 -18.00 7.47
CA LYS A 206 -12.78 -18.14 6.76
C LYS A 206 -13.27 -16.79 6.20
N TRP A 207 -13.10 -15.73 6.97
CA TRP A 207 -13.38 -14.38 6.50
C TRP A 207 -12.38 -13.95 5.45
N ASP A 208 -11.08 -14.20 5.64
CA ASP A 208 -10.04 -13.81 4.68
C ASP A 208 -10.27 -14.41 3.29
N ARG A 209 -10.57 -15.70 3.21
CA ARG A 209 -10.92 -16.38 1.95
C ARG A 209 -12.17 -15.78 1.31
N LYS A 210 -13.17 -15.43 2.11
CA LYS A 210 -14.39 -14.76 1.62
C LYS A 210 -14.10 -13.33 1.13
N PHE A 211 -13.26 -12.59 1.84
CA PHE A 211 -12.84 -11.25 1.45
C PHE A 211 -12.12 -11.27 0.10
N LEU A 212 -11.17 -12.20 -0.08
CA LEU A 212 -10.43 -12.38 -1.34
C LEU A 212 -11.36 -12.76 -2.52
N ASP A 213 -12.36 -13.60 -2.30
CA ASP A 213 -13.37 -13.92 -3.33
C ASP A 213 -14.24 -12.68 -3.67
N LEU A 214 -14.71 -11.97 -2.64
CA LEU A 214 -15.55 -10.80 -2.82
C LEU A 214 -14.81 -9.65 -3.50
N ILE A 215 -13.58 -9.32 -3.12
CA ILE A 215 -12.84 -8.22 -3.74
C ILE A 215 -12.57 -8.48 -5.22
N ALA A 216 -12.36 -9.75 -5.59
CA ALA A 216 -12.11 -10.14 -6.98
C ALA A 216 -13.38 -10.18 -7.84
N ARG A 217 -14.53 -10.56 -7.27
CA ARG A 217 -15.75 -10.89 -8.05
C ARG A 217 -16.95 -9.98 -7.80
N ASP A 218 -17.08 -9.47 -6.58
CA ASP A 218 -18.22 -8.66 -6.16
C ASP A 218 -17.82 -7.62 -5.09
N PRO A 219 -16.89 -6.69 -5.42
CA PRO A 219 -16.34 -5.75 -4.44
C PRO A 219 -17.40 -4.81 -3.89
N LYS A 220 -18.54 -4.61 -4.58
CA LYS A 220 -19.65 -3.78 -4.10
C LYS A 220 -20.23 -4.26 -2.77
N LYS A 221 -20.13 -5.56 -2.47
CA LYS A 221 -20.51 -6.10 -1.15
C LYS A 221 -19.60 -5.58 -0.04
N LEU A 222 -18.30 -5.51 -0.29
CA LEU A 222 -17.31 -4.96 0.65
C LEU A 222 -17.51 -3.45 0.82
N VAL A 223 -17.77 -2.74 -0.28
CA VAL A 223 -18.08 -1.29 -0.29
C VAL A 223 -19.27 -0.94 0.60
N ALA A 224 -20.27 -1.82 0.70
CA ALA A 224 -21.48 -1.61 1.48
C ALA A 224 -21.33 -1.97 2.98
N MET A 225 -20.21 -2.57 3.39
CA MET A 225 -19.99 -2.96 4.78
C MET A 225 -19.65 -1.74 5.66
N ARG A 226 -19.96 -1.86 6.96
CA ARG A 226 -19.59 -0.86 7.97
C ARG A 226 -18.25 -1.22 8.59
N HIS A 227 -17.55 -0.24 9.18
CA HIS A 227 -16.30 -0.49 9.92
C HIS A 227 -16.47 -1.58 10.99
N ALA A 228 -17.57 -1.55 11.75
CA ALA A 228 -17.87 -2.56 12.76
C ALA A 228 -17.93 -4.00 12.22
N ASP A 229 -18.32 -4.19 10.95
CA ASP A 229 -18.33 -5.51 10.33
C ASP A 229 -16.91 -6.00 10.03
N TYR A 230 -16.03 -5.11 9.56
CA TYR A 230 -14.60 -5.41 9.40
C TYR A 230 -13.92 -5.70 10.73
N ILE A 231 -14.13 -4.86 11.74
CA ILE A 231 -13.56 -5.02 13.09
C ILE A 231 -13.95 -6.39 13.68
N ARG A 232 -15.23 -6.75 13.57
CA ARG A 232 -15.74 -8.03 14.08
C ARG A 232 -15.17 -9.24 13.32
N LEU A 233 -15.15 -9.17 11.99
CA LEU A 233 -14.78 -10.30 11.13
C LEU A 233 -13.27 -10.45 10.94
N GLY A 234 -12.54 -9.35 10.86
CA GLY A 234 -11.11 -9.28 10.53
C GLY A 234 -10.20 -8.84 11.68
N GLY A 235 -10.72 -8.30 12.78
CA GLY A 235 -9.89 -7.73 13.84
C GLY A 235 -9.54 -6.26 13.59
N THR A 236 -8.62 -5.73 14.38
CA THR A 236 -8.21 -4.31 14.36
C THR A 236 -6.72 -4.16 14.49
N GLU A 237 -6.18 -3.22 13.74
CA GLU A 237 -4.84 -2.68 13.99
C GLU A 237 -4.90 -1.62 15.11
#